data_AF-G5JCP9-F1
#
_entry.id   AF-G5JCP9-F1
#
_cell.length_a   1.000
_cell.length_b   1.000
_cell.length_c   1.000
_cell.angle_alpha   90.00
_cell.angle_beta   90.00
_cell.angle_gamma   90.00
#
_symmetry.space_group_name_H-M   'P 1'
#
loop_
_entity.id
_entity.type
_entity.pdbx_description
1 polymer ?
#
loop_
_entity_poly.entity_id
_entity_poly.type
_entity_poly.pdbx_seq_one_letter_code
_entity_poly.pdbx_strand_id
1 'polypeptide(L)'
;LDTESLGKEKQKKIEKALINQSKLNTINQLSENFDKQKSLMNPLPLTPEFCSDVIEKQQEYTLTIAPIAYRWLKANQTVRYSAKNNLIEYSEGRLTIRNGEGNYKMIAQSVGFDEHNFQQWQCINLPQNSPGLTQKDVERFTGSEMKDALRELEQKNNQFIKTKGKRR
;
A
#
# COMPACT_ATOMS: atom_id res chain seq x y z
N LEU A 1 -7.99 35.36 -45.92
CA LEU A 1 -8.66 35.74 -44.65
C LEU A 1 -8.73 34.45 -43.88
N ASP A 2 -7.68 34.10 -43.12
CA ASP A 2 -7.51 32.75 -42.59
C ASP A 2 -7.21 32.82 -41.09
N THR A 3 -8.27 33.07 -40.31
CA THR A 3 -8.23 33.22 -38.85
C THR A 3 -8.86 32.04 -38.09
N GLU A 4 -9.08 30.89 -38.74
CA GLU A 4 -9.82 29.77 -38.13
C GLU A 4 -8.97 28.71 -37.41
N SER A 5 -7.64 28.79 -37.46
CA SER A 5 -6.76 27.76 -36.84
C SER A 5 -6.35 28.07 -35.39
N LEU A 6 -6.50 29.32 -34.92
CA LEU A 6 -5.98 29.74 -33.61
C LEU A 6 -6.93 29.44 -32.42
N GLY A 7 -8.20 29.11 -32.68
CA GLY A 7 -9.22 28.92 -31.63
C GLY A 7 -9.20 27.56 -30.94
N LYS A 8 -8.80 26.49 -31.64
CA LYS A 8 -8.91 25.10 -31.13
C LYS A 8 -7.77 24.70 -30.20
N GLU A 9 -6.61 25.37 -30.28
CA GLU A 9 -5.46 25.07 -29.41
C GLU A 9 -5.61 25.69 -28.01
N LYS A 10 -6.29 26.84 -27.90
CA LYS A 10 -6.53 27.50 -26.60
C LYS A 10 -7.54 26.75 -25.73
N GLN A 11 -8.58 26.14 -26.33
CA GLN A 11 -9.58 25.37 -25.58
C GLN A 11 -9.01 24.07 -24.99
N LYS A 12 -8.12 23.38 -25.71
CA LYS A 12 -7.49 22.13 -25.25
C LYS A 12 -6.52 22.33 -24.07
N LYS A 13 -5.95 23.54 -23.92
CA LYS A 13 -5.10 23.90 -22.77
C LYS A 13 -5.91 24.20 -21.51
N ILE A 14 -7.08 24.82 -21.65
CA ILE A 14 -7.96 25.18 -20.52
C ILE A 14 -8.59 23.92 -19.90
N GLU A 15 -9.01 22.96 -20.73
CA GLU A 15 -9.62 21.71 -20.24
C GLU A 15 -8.60 20.83 -19.48
N LYS A 16 -7.34 20.77 -19.94
CA LYS A 16 -6.25 20.07 -19.24
C LYS A 16 -5.88 20.74 -17.90
N ALA A 17 -5.97 22.07 -17.82
CA ALA A 17 -5.73 22.80 -16.58
C ALA A 17 -6.84 22.56 -15.54
N LEU A 18 -8.10 22.49 -15.98
CA LEU A 18 -9.25 22.24 -15.10
C LEU A 18 -9.24 20.83 -14.49
N ILE A 19 -8.83 19.82 -15.27
CA ILE A 19 -8.71 18.42 -14.82
C ILE A 19 -7.57 18.25 -13.80
N ASN A 20 -6.50 19.04 -13.91
CA ASN A 20 -5.41 19.02 -12.94
C ASN A 20 -5.80 19.69 -11.62
N GLN A 21 -6.58 20.77 -11.65
CA GLN A 21 -7.07 21.42 -10.43
C GLN A 21 -8.08 20.54 -9.67
N SER A 22 -8.97 19.82 -10.36
CA SER A 22 -9.92 18.91 -9.70
C SER A 22 -9.22 17.67 -9.10
N LYS A 23 -8.15 17.16 -9.72
CA LYS A 23 -7.30 16.12 -9.12
C LYS A 23 -6.52 16.61 -7.91
N LEU A 24 -5.96 17.82 -7.95
CA LEU A 24 -5.23 18.43 -6.83
C LEU A 24 -6.13 18.65 -5.61
N ASN A 25 -7.38 19.08 -5.82
CA ASN A 25 -8.33 19.27 -4.71
C ASN A 25 -8.76 17.95 -4.05
N THR A 26 -8.80 16.84 -4.81
CA THR A 26 -9.12 15.51 -4.26
C THR A 26 -7.95 14.94 -3.45
N ILE A 27 -6.71 15.22 -3.87
CA ILE A 27 -5.48 14.80 -3.15
C ILE A 27 -5.30 15.60 -1.86
N ASN A 28 -5.59 16.90 -1.87
CA ASN A 28 -5.51 17.73 -0.67
C ASN A 28 -6.55 17.32 0.39
N GLN A 29 -7.76 16.91 -0.01
CA GLN A 29 -8.77 16.38 0.91
C GLN A 29 -8.42 14.99 1.49
N LEU A 30 -7.63 14.18 0.79
CA LEU A 30 -7.07 12.93 1.30
C LEU A 30 -5.92 13.18 2.28
N SER A 31 -5.08 14.19 2.01
CA SER A 31 -3.97 14.61 2.89
C SER A 31 -4.49 15.15 4.22
N GLU A 32 -5.47 16.06 4.20
CA GLU A 32 -6.03 16.64 5.42
C GLU A 32 -6.79 15.62 6.29
N ASN A 33 -7.39 14.59 5.67
CA ASN A 33 -7.97 13.47 6.41
C ASN A 33 -6.90 12.58 7.04
N PHE A 34 -5.74 12.40 6.39
CA PHE A 34 -4.63 11.64 6.95
C PHE A 34 -4.02 12.34 8.17
N ASP A 35 -3.83 13.66 8.10
CA ASP A 35 -3.28 14.44 9.22
C ASP A 35 -4.22 14.47 10.44
N LYS A 36 -5.55 14.55 10.20
CA LYS A 36 -6.55 14.45 11.27
C LYS A 36 -6.65 13.05 11.86
N GLN A 37 -6.48 11.99 11.07
CA GLN A 37 -6.44 10.61 11.58
C GLN A 37 -5.13 10.30 12.33
N LYS A 38 -4.02 10.91 11.93
CA LYS A 38 -2.71 10.79 12.61
C LYS A 38 -2.77 11.31 14.05
N SER A 39 -3.52 12.38 14.29
CA SER A 39 -3.74 12.96 15.63
C SER A 39 -4.64 12.10 16.54
N LEU A 40 -5.40 11.16 15.99
CA LEU A 40 -6.31 10.29 16.75
C LEU A 40 -5.72 8.90 17.02
N MET A 41 -4.60 8.57 16.38
CA MET A 41 -3.88 7.32 16.57
C MET A 41 -2.82 7.48 17.64
N ASN A 42 -3.22 7.27 18.90
CA ASN A 42 -2.24 7.13 19.98
C ASN A 42 -1.28 5.97 19.63
N PRO A 43 0.04 6.19 19.60
CA PRO A 43 0.99 5.08 19.53
C PRO A 43 0.74 4.17 20.73
N LEU A 44 0.52 2.88 20.47
CA LEU A 44 0.32 1.90 21.52
C LEU A 44 1.54 1.91 22.46
N PRO A 45 1.34 1.94 23.79
CA PRO A 45 2.43 2.01 24.74
C PRO A 45 3.38 0.82 24.56
N LEU A 46 4.68 1.11 24.63
CA LEU A 46 5.78 0.14 24.57
C LEU A 46 5.58 -0.90 25.67
N THR A 47 5.38 -2.17 25.29
CA THR A 47 5.44 -3.28 26.24
C THR A 47 6.91 -3.66 26.52
N PRO A 48 7.28 -4.07 27.74
CA PRO A 48 8.64 -3.90 28.27
C PRO A 48 9.72 -4.88 27.78
N GLU A 49 9.43 -5.86 26.92
CA GLU A 49 10.25 -7.08 26.85
C GLU A 49 10.85 -7.43 25.47
N PHE A 50 10.85 -6.50 24.51
CA PHE A 50 11.59 -6.75 23.26
C PHE A 50 13.00 -6.15 23.35
N CYS A 51 14.03 -7.01 23.36
CA CYS A 51 15.42 -6.57 23.14
C CYS A 51 15.51 -5.70 21.88
N SER A 52 16.35 -4.65 21.90
CA SER A 52 16.58 -3.74 20.77
C SER A 52 16.76 -4.48 19.44
N ASP A 53 17.57 -5.53 19.46
CA ASP A 53 17.92 -6.33 18.28
C ASP A 53 16.71 -7.04 17.67
N VAL A 54 15.72 -7.41 18.48
CA VAL A 54 14.48 -8.06 18.03
C VAL A 54 13.54 -7.03 17.39
N ILE A 55 13.50 -5.82 17.93
CA ILE A 55 12.70 -4.71 17.39
C ILE A 55 13.28 -4.24 16.06
N GLU A 56 14.59 -4.05 15.97
CA GLU A 56 15.27 -3.64 14.74
C GLU A 56 15.07 -4.65 13.62
N LYS A 57 15.23 -5.94 13.94
CA LYS A 57 15.01 -7.02 12.97
C LYS A 57 13.55 -7.12 12.53
N GLN A 58 12.60 -6.95 13.45
CA GLN A 58 11.18 -6.90 13.12
C GLN A 58 10.86 -5.69 12.21
N GLN A 59 11.49 -4.54 12.45
CA GLN A 59 11.37 -3.36 11.60
C GLN A 59 11.94 -3.63 10.20
N GLU A 60 13.13 -4.21 10.09
CA GLU A 60 13.76 -4.58 8.80
C GLU A 60 12.86 -5.53 8.00
N TYR A 61 12.34 -6.58 8.65
CA TYR A 61 11.43 -7.53 8.03
C TYR A 61 10.12 -6.87 7.60
N THR A 62 9.60 -5.96 8.41
CA THR A 62 8.38 -5.21 8.08
C THR A 62 8.59 -4.31 6.86
N LEU A 63 9.69 -3.58 6.80
CA LEU A 63 10.03 -2.73 5.65
C LEU A 63 10.19 -3.54 4.35
N THR A 64 10.66 -4.78 4.46
CA THR A 64 10.81 -5.69 3.33
C THR A 64 9.47 -6.28 2.88
N ILE A 65 8.64 -6.73 3.82
CA ILE A 65 7.42 -7.48 3.52
C ILE A 65 6.22 -6.57 3.22
N ALA A 66 6.06 -5.45 3.96
CA ALA A 66 4.87 -4.62 3.86
C ALA A 66 4.58 -4.09 2.44
N PRO A 67 5.56 -3.57 1.68
CA PRO A 67 5.32 -3.15 0.30
C PRO A 67 4.85 -4.31 -0.59
N ILE A 68 5.39 -5.50 -0.41
CA ILE A 68 5.06 -6.69 -1.22
C ILE A 68 3.65 -7.19 -0.89
N ALA A 69 3.35 -7.34 0.40
CA ALA A 69 2.04 -7.77 0.88
C ALA A 69 0.93 -6.78 0.46
N TYR A 70 1.20 -5.48 0.54
CA TYR A 70 0.25 -4.48 0.08
C TYR A 70 0.06 -4.49 -1.45
N ARG A 71 1.14 -4.67 -2.22
CA ARG A 71 1.05 -4.86 -3.68
C ARG A 71 0.22 -6.09 -4.03
N TRP A 72 0.36 -7.18 -3.27
CA TRP A 72 -0.44 -8.39 -3.45
C TRP A 72 -1.94 -8.15 -3.27
N LEU A 73 -2.30 -7.46 -2.19
CA LEU A 73 -3.70 -7.07 -1.93
C LEU A 73 -4.25 -6.20 -3.07
N LYS A 74 -3.49 -5.20 -3.52
CA LYS A 74 -3.84 -4.35 -4.67
C LYS A 74 -4.00 -5.13 -5.96
N ALA A 75 -3.07 -6.03 -6.27
CA ALA A 75 -3.11 -6.84 -7.48
C ALA A 75 -4.32 -7.80 -7.49
N ASN A 76 -4.72 -8.30 -6.32
CA ASN A 76 -5.93 -9.10 -6.14
C ASN A 76 -7.22 -8.25 -5.98
N GLN A 77 -7.11 -6.92 -6.00
CA GLN A 77 -8.22 -5.99 -5.82
C GLN A 77 -9.03 -6.27 -4.53
N THR A 78 -8.34 -6.66 -3.46
CA THR A 78 -8.93 -7.00 -2.16
C THR A 78 -8.20 -6.26 -1.04
N VAL A 79 -8.91 -6.01 0.06
CA VAL A 79 -8.32 -5.50 1.31
C VAL A 79 -7.90 -6.62 2.25
N ARG A 80 -8.32 -7.86 1.97
CA ARG A 80 -8.08 -9.03 2.82
C ARG A 80 -7.79 -10.26 1.97
N TYR A 81 -6.76 -11.01 2.35
CA TYR A 81 -6.36 -12.25 1.69
C TYR A 81 -6.06 -13.33 2.72
N SER A 82 -6.82 -14.42 2.66
CA SER A 82 -6.64 -15.58 3.54
C SER A 82 -5.87 -16.67 2.80
N ALA A 83 -4.68 -16.98 3.28
CA ALA A 83 -3.91 -18.16 2.89
C ALA A 83 -4.06 -19.26 3.96
N LYS A 84 -3.66 -20.50 3.64
CA LYS A 84 -3.78 -21.67 4.52
C LYS A 84 -3.33 -21.42 5.96
N ASN A 85 -2.23 -20.68 6.15
CA ASN A 85 -1.61 -20.45 7.46
C ASN A 85 -1.46 -18.96 7.81
N ASN A 86 -1.87 -18.04 6.94
CA ASN A 86 -1.65 -16.61 7.15
C ASN A 86 -2.87 -15.81 6.69
N LEU A 87 -3.20 -14.77 7.43
CA LEU A 87 -4.17 -13.75 7.02
C LEU A 87 -3.45 -12.43 6.79
N ILE A 88 -3.58 -11.86 5.60
CA ILE A 88 -3.08 -10.53 5.25
C ILE A 88 -4.28 -9.60 5.16
N GLU A 89 -4.25 -8.47 5.85
CA GLU A 89 -5.34 -7.50 5.84
C GLU A 89 -4.80 -6.07 5.83
N TYR A 90 -5.42 -5.20 5.04
CA TYR A 90 -5.18 -3.77 5.02
C TYR A 90 -6.46 -3.03 5.39
N SER A 91 -6.44 -2.31 6.50
CA SER A 91 -7.57 -1.54 7.02
C SER A 91 -7.06 -0.32 7.77
N GLU A 92 -7.73 0.82 7.59
CA GLU A 92 -7.45 2.06 8.35
C GLU A 92 -5.97 2.49 8.34
N GLY A 93 -5.30 2.37 7.19
CA GLY A 93 -3.88 2.72 7.05
C GLY A 93 -2.91 1.72 7.70
N ARG A 94 -3.39 0.57 8.18
CA ARG A 94 -2.60 -0.50 8.78
C ARG A 94 -2.62 -1.74 7.92
N LEU A 95 -1.45 -2.32 7.72
CA LEU A 95 -1.26 -3.61 7.08
C LEU A 95 -0.87 -4.63 8.15
N THR A 96 -1.63 -5.71 8.24
CA THR A 96 -1.40 -6.75 9.25
C THR A 96 -1.19 -8.10 8.60
N ILE A 97 -0.34 -8.91 9.21
CA ILE A 97 -0.19 -10.33 8.90
C ILE A 97 -0.41 -11.09 10.20
N ARG A 98 -1.37 -12.02 10.21
CA ARG A 98 -1.64 -12.94 11.32
C ARG A 98 -1.32 -14.37 10.91
N ASN A 99 -0.88 -15.20 11.86
CA ASN A 99 -0.71 -16.63 11.65
C ASN A 99 -2.07 -17.36 11.64
N GLY A 100 -2.05 -18.69 11.45
CA GLY A 100 -3.27 -19.52 11.41
C GLY A 100 -4.03 -19.57 12.74
N GLU A 101 -3.40 -19.18 13.85
CA GLU A 101 -4.01 -19.10 15.18
C GLU A 101 -4.62 -17.71 15.44
N GLY A 102 -4.42 -16.74 14.53
CA GLY A 102 -4.88 -15.36 14.68
C GLY A 102 -3.90 -14.43 15.39
N ASN A 103 -2.72 -14.91 15.79
CA ASN A 103 -1.68 -14.11 16.44
C ASN A 103 -0.93 -13.25 15.40
N TYR A 104 -0.62 -11.99 15.75
CA TYR A 104 0.06 -11.09 14.82
C TYR A 104 1.51 -11.50 14.59
N LYS A 105 1.88 -11.60 13.31
CA LYS A 105 3.27 -11.68 12.85
C LYS A 105 3.81 -10.29 12.50
N MET A 106 2.96 -9.42 11.97
CA MET A 106 3.33 -8.06 11.55
C MET A 106 2.15 -7.11 11.75
N ILE A 107 2.45 -5.90 12.20
CA ILE A 107 1.56 -4.74 12.13
C ILE A 107 2.41 -3.61 11.56
N ALA A 108 2.06 -3.12 10.38
CA ALA A 108 2.73 -2.01 9.71
C ALA A 108 1.76 -0.85 9.54
N GLN A 109 2.20 0.36 9.87
CA GLN A 109 1.44 1.58 9.64
C GLN A 109 1.93 2.28 8.39
N SER A 110 1.00 2.78 7.58
CA SER A 110 1.35 3.72 6.54
C SER A 110 1.62 5.09 7.14
N VAL A 111 2.78 5.64 6.83
CA VAL A 111 3.22 6.96 7.35
C VAL A 111 3.24 8.05 6.29
N GLY A 112 2.99 7.71 5.02
CA GLY A 112 2.98 8.64 3.91
C GLY A 112 3.31 7.95 2.58
N PHE A 113 3.68 8.77 1.61
CA PHE A 113 4.16 8.34 0.30
C PHE A 113 5.53 8.96 0.03
N ASP A 114 6.39 8.23 -0.68
CA ASP A 114 7.66 8.75 -1.16
C ASP A 114 7.51 9.60 -2.44
N GLU A 115 8.63 10.14 -2.94
CA GLU A 115 8.68 10.96 -4.16
C GLU A 115 8.17 10.23 -5.42
N HIS A 116 8.14 8.90 -5.39
CA HIS A 116 7.67 8.05 -6.47
C HIS A 116 6.21 7.58 -6.25
N ASN A 117 5.51 8.13 -5.24
CA ASN A 117 4.18 7.74 -4.81
C ASN A 117 4.08 6.29 -4.29
N PHE A 118 5.17 5.71 -3.80
CA PHE A 118 5.12 4.45 -3.07
C PHE A 118 4.79 4.68 -1.60
N GLN A 119 3.90 3.84 -1.08
CA GLN A 119 3.48 3.94 0.31
C GLN A 119 4.63 3.56 1.23
N GLN A 120 4.95 4.46 2.17
CA GLN A 120 5.96 4.26 3.19
C GLN A 120 5.35 3.59 4.42
N TRP A 121 6.13 2.72 5.06
CA TRP A 121 5.69 1.87 6.15
C TRP A 121 6.57 2.03 7.38
N GLN A 122 5.96 1.91 8.55
CA GLN A 122 6.62 1.83 9.84
C GLN A 122 6.11 0.60 10.60
N CYS A 123 6.98 -0.14 11.27
CA CYS A 123 6.54 -1.23 12.14
C CYS A 123 5.87 -0.66 13.39
N ILE A 124 4.76 -1.28 13.78
CA ILE A 124 4.15 -1.09 15.09
C ILE A 124 4.50 -2.31 15.93
N ASN A 125 4.68 -2.10 17.24
CA ASN A 125 4.87 -3.18 18.20
C ASN A 125 3.72 -4.19 18.14
N LEU A 126 4.08 -5.45 18.27
CA LEU A 126 3.13 -6.54 18.29
C LEU A 126 2.57 -6.74 19.71
N PRO A 127 1.33 -7.23 19.85
CA PRO A 127 0.79 -7.66 21.13
C PRO A 127 1.65 -8.74 21.81
N GLN A 128 1.45 -8.92 23.11
CA GLN A 128 2.09 -10.00 23.85
C GLN A 128 1.75 -11.37 23.23
N ASN A 129 2.72 -12.29 23.22
CA ASN A 129 2.63 -13.62 22.60
C ASN A 129 2.56 -13.64 21.07
N SER A 130 2.81 -12.52 20.42
CA SER A 130 2.98 -12.50 18.97
C SER A 130 4.27 -13.20 18.52
N PRO A 131 4.22 -14.14 17.57
CA PRO A 131 5.40 -14.86 17.09
C PRO A 131 6.36 -14.00 16.26
N GLY A 132 5.92 -12.82 15.79
CA GLY A 132 6.73 -11.95 14.93
C GLY A 132 6.93 -12.48 13.51
N LEU A 133 7.69 -11.71 12.73
CA LEU A 133 8.16 -12.12 11.42
C LEU A 133 9.42 -12.96 11.58
N THR A 134 9.52 -14.01 10.77
CA THR A 134 10.72 -14.87 10.71
C THR A 134 11.44 -14.68 9.38
N GLN A 135 12.70 -15.10 9.30
CA GLN A 135 13.44 -15.12 8.03
C GLN A 135 12.69 -15.91 6.94
N LYS A 136 12.03 -17.01 7.30
CA LYS A 136 11.21 -17.81 6.38
C LYS A 136 10.04 -17.02 5.79
N ASP A 137 9.48 -16.08 6.55
CA ASP A 137 8.44 -15.18 6.03
C ASP A 137 9.04 -14.24 4.99
N VAL A 138 10.20 -13.66 5.26
CA VAL A 138 10.90 -12.78 4.31
C VAL A 138 11.21 -13.52 3.02
N GLU A 139 11.79 -14.72 3.10
CA GLU A 139 12.11 -15.57 1.94
C GLU A 139 10.86 -15.89 1.13
N ARG A 140 9.73 -16.18 1.80
CA ARG A 140 8.47 -16.47 1.12
C ARG A 140 7.91 -15.27 0.36
N PHE A 141 7.99 -14.07 0.93
CA PHE A 141 7.50 -12.85 0.28
C PHE A 141 8.48 -12.34 -0.80
N THR A 142 9.79 -12.54 -0.63
CA THR A 142 10.83 -12.06 -1.55
C THR A 142 11.25 -13.09 -2.60
N GLY A 143 10.78 -14.33 -2.46
CA GLY A 143 11.04 -15.45 -3.36
C GLY A 143 10.52 -15.23 -4.78
N SER A 144 11.08 -15.99 -5.72
CA SER A 144 10.71 -15.94 -7.14
C SER A 144 9.23 -16.21 -7.37
N GLU A 145 8.66 -17.20 -6.68
CA GLU A 145 7.24 -17.56 -6.81
C GLU A 145 6.31 -16.37 -6.53
N MET A 146 6.55 -15.61 -5.46
CA MET A 146 5.76 -14.43 -5.13
C MET A 146 5.93 -13.32 -6.16
N LYS A 147 7.16 -13.10 -6.64
CA LYS A 147 7.47 -12.10 -7.67
C LYS A 147 6.80 -12.44 -8.99
N ASP A 148 6.86 -13.70 -9.41
CA ASP A 148 6.26 -14.17 -10.66
C ASP A 148 4.74 -14.11 -10.58
N ALA A 149 4.14 -14.54 -9.47
CA ALA A 149 2.70 -14.46 -9.24
C ALA A 149 2.19 -13.01 -9.23
N LEU A 150 2.91 -12.08 -8.57
CA LEU A 150 2.60 -10.66 -8.62
C LEU A 150 2.65 -10.11 -10.05
N ARG A 151 3.72 -10.44 -10.79
CA ARG A 151 3.89 -10.00 -12.18
C ARG A 151 2.74 -10.49 -13.06
N GLU A 152 2.34 -11.75 -12.93
CA GLU A 152 1.21 -12.31 -13.67
C GLU A 152 -0.12 -11.63 -13.33
N LEU A 153 -0.39 -11.38 -12.04
CA LEU A 153 -1.59 -10.69 -11.60
C LEU A 153 -1.65 -9.25 -12.11
N GLU A 154 -0.54 -8.52 -12.02
CA GLU A 154 -0.42 -7.15 -12.52
C GLU A 154 -0.60 -7.10 -14.05
N GLN A 155 -0.05 -8.06 -14.80
CA GLN A 155 -0.26 -8.18 -16.24
C GLN A 155 -1.73 -8.46 -16.61
N LYS A 156 -2.39 -9.38 -15.89
CA LYS A 156 -3.82 -9.67 -16.09
C LYS A 156 -4.69 -8.43 -15.87
N ASN A 157 -4.42 -7.67 -14.82
CA ASN A 157 -5.12 -6.41 -14.55
C ASN A 157 -4.91 -5.38 -15.67
N ASN A 158 -3.68 -5.24 -16.17
CA ASN A 158 -3.37 -4.32 -17.26
C ASN A 158 -4.02 -4.71 -18.60
N GLN A 159 -4.16 -6.01 -18.89
CA GLN A 159 -4.88 -6.49 -20.08
C GLN A 159 -6.39 -6.22 -19.99
N PHE A 160 -6.97 -6.33 -18.79
CA PHE A 160 -8.39 -6.03 -18.54
C PHE A 160 -8.72 -4.54 -18.77
N ILE A 161 -7.79 -3.64 -18.46
CA ILE A 161 -7.95 -2.20 -18.70
C ILE A 161 -7.89 -1.88 -20.20
N LYS A 162 -6.97 -2.51 -20.96
CA LYS A 162 -6.82 -2.28 -22.41
C LYS A 162 -8.03 -2.75 -23.23
N THR A 163 -8.71 -3.81 -22.81
CA THR A 163 -9.89 -4.33 -23.51
C THR A 163 -11.14 -3.49 -23.27
N LYS A 164 -11.30 -2.85 -22.10
CA LYS A 164 -12.40 -1.91 -21.84
C LYS A 164 -12.26 -0.56 -22.55
N GLY A 165 -11.03 -0.15 -22.90
CA GLY A 165 -10.78 1.09 -23.63
C GLY A 165 -11.06 1.04 -25.14
N LYS A 166 -11.35 -0.14 -25.71
CA LYS A 166 -11.51 -0.35 -27.16
C LYS A 166 -12.97 -0.43 -27.64
N ARG A 167 -13.93 -0.04 -26.79
CA ARG A 167 -15.33 0.17 -27.17
C ARG A 167 -15.67 1.65 -27.11
N ARG A 168 -15.24 2.40 -28.12
CA ARG A 168 -15.85 3.66 -28.57
C ARG A 168 -15.62 3.79 -30.06
#